data_AF-A0A3D3P601-F1
#
_entry.id   AF-A0A3D3P601-F1
#
_cell.length_a   1.000
_cell.length_b   1.000
_cell.length_c   1.000
_cell.angle_alpha   90.00
_cell.angle_beta   90.00
_cell.angle_gamma   90.00
#
_symmetry.space_group_name_H-M   'P 1'
#
loop_
_entity.id
_entity.type
_entity.pdbx_description
1 polymer ?
#
loop_
_entity_poly.entity_id
_entity_poly.type
_entity_poly.pdbx_seq_one_letter_code
_entity_poly.pdbx_strand_id
1 'polypeptide(L)'
;MLGNSNRLNITLALLGSCSVVCANNSEGIEYFETHIRPLFIEHCYECHSAGAKELKANLSLDSRTGWETGGDSGPAIIPGEPEDSLLLHAVSYSNSDLEMPPKNRLPASKIKHLKSWIAMGAPDPRESKVKKTTPQIDLNKGRQFWSFQPPVAYPIPKPRDLAWPNNNIDRFILAQLENQNITPARGASKTALLRRIYFDLIGLPPSPDEL
;
A
#
# COMPACT_ATOMS: atom_id res chain seq x y z
N MET A 1 53.37 -36.37 60.85
CA MET A 1 52.69 -37.66 60.64
C MET A 1 52.02 -37.63 59.28
N LEU A 2 52.33 -38.62 58.43
CA LEU A 2 51.51 -39.26 57.39
C LEU A 2 50.59 -38.34 56.54
N GLY A 3 50.64 -38.26 55.21
CA GLY A 3 51.24 -39.16 54.23
C GLY A 3 50.92 -38.72 52.79
N ASN A 4 51.65 -39.37 51.90
CA ASN A 4 51.69 -39.37 50.45
C ASN A 4 50.32 -39.50 49.75
N SER A 5 50.15 -38.92 48.54
CA SER A 5 49.62 -39.58 47.32
C SER A 5 49.37 -38.62 46.15
N ASN A 6 50.12 -38.83 45.06
CA ASN A 6 49.84 -38.41 43.67
C ASN A 6 48.40 -38.72 43.23
N ARG A 7 47.75 -37.82 42.46
CA ARG A 7 46.92 -38.22 41.30
C ARG A 7 46.98 -37.20 40.16
N LEU A 8 47.37 -37.74 39.01
CA LEU A 8 47.40 -37.19 37.67
C LEU A 8 45.94 -37.10 37.16
N ASN A 9 45.46 -35.91 36.77
CA ASN A 9 44.17 -35.76 36.10
C ASN A 9 44.41 -35.37 34.63
N ILE A 10 44.20 -36.34 33.75
CA ILE A 10 44.14 -36.22 32.31
C ILE A 10 42.76 -35.62 31.97
N THR A 11 42.73 -34.37 31.51
CA THR A 11 41.49 -33.76 31.01
C THR A 11 41.35 -34.09 29.52
N LEU A 12 40.42 -35.00 29.25
CA LEU A 12 40.00 -35.44 27.91
C LEU A 12 39.25 -34.29 27.22
N ALA A 13 39.83 -33.72 26.16
CA ALA A 13 39.17 -32.74 25.31
C ALA A 13 38.10 -33.45 24.45
N LEU A 14 36.83 -33.32 24.82
CA LEU A 14 35.72 -33.67 23.94
C LEU A 14 35.67 -32.65 22.79
N LEU A 15 36.14 -33.07 21.62
CA LEU A 15 35.79 -32.46 20.34
C LEU A 15 34.31 -32.73 20.08
N GLY A 16 33.46 -31.84 20.60
CA GLY A 16 32.05 -31.77 20.21
C GLY A 16 31.96 -31.28 18.78
N SER A 17 31.74 -32.20 17.84
CA SER A 17 31.33 -31.92 16.48
C SER A 17 29.99 -31.18 16.49
N CYS A 18 30.06 -29.86 16.37
CA CYS A 18 28.92 -29.03 16.02
C CYS A 18 28.58 -29.34 14.56
N SER A 19 27.67 -30.29 14.33
CA SER A 19 27.05 -30.48 13.04
C SER A 19 26.26 -29.22 12.72
N VAL A 20 26.86 -28.37 11.89
CA VAL A 20 26.20 -27.19 11.33
C VAL A 20 25.02 -27.70 10.50
N VAL A 21 23.82 -27.30 10.90
CA VAL A 21 22.55 -27.58 10.24
C VAL A 21 22.53 -26.85 8.90
N CYS A 22 23.12 -27.45 7.87
CA CYS A 22 23.02 -26.97 6.47
C CYS A 22 22.00 -27.78 5.64
N ALA A 23 21.43 -28.85 6.20
CA ALA A 23 20.55 -29.78 5.47
C ALA A 23 19.13 -29.22 5.20
N ASN A 24 18.67 -28.19 5.91
CA ASN A 24 17.30 -27.66 5.74
C ASN A 24 17.12 -26.69 4.56
N ASN A 25 18.20 -26.16 3.97
CA ASN A 25 18.05 -25.14 2.93
C ASN A 25 17.72 -25.76 1.57
N SER A 26 18.30 -26.90 1.19
CA SER A 26 18.08 -27.49 -0.14
C SER A 26 16.64 -27.97 -0.36
N GLU A 27 16.04 -28.64 0.62
CA GLU A 27 14.64 -29.13 0.54
C GLU A 27 13.65 -27.96 0.48
N GLY A 28 13.88 -26.91 1.27
CA GLY A 28 13.05 -25.70 1.25
C GLY A 28 13.10 -24.98 -0.09
N ILE A 29 14.29 -24.89 -0.70
CA ILE A 29 14.48 -24.28 -2.01
C ILE A 29 13.82 -25.13 -3.11
N GLU A 30 13.96 -26.46 -3.06
CA GLU A 30 13.25 -27.35 -3.99
C GLU A 30 11.73 -27.19 -3.87
N TYR A 31 11.22 -27.12 -2.63
CA TYR A 31 9.79 -26.87 -2.39
C TYR A 31 9.33 -25.54 -2.98
N PHE A 32 10.14 -24.48 -2.80
CA PHE A 32 9.87 -23.18 -3.41
C PHE A 32 9.79 -23.27 -4.94
N GLU A 33 10.78 -23.90 -5.58
CA GLU A 33 10.84 -24.02 -7.05
C GLU A 33 9.70 -24.84 -7.63
N THR A 34 9.27 -25.89 -6.94
CA THR A 34 8.26 -26.84 -7.42
C THR A 34 6.83 -26.41 -7.11
N HIS A 35 6.58 -25.71 -6.00
CA HIS A 35 5.23 -25.40 -5.53
C HIS A 35 4.92 -23.90 -5.50
N ILE A 36 5.89 -23.06 -5.14
CA ILE A 36 5.67 -21.64 -4.81
C ILE A 36 5.94 -20.74 -6.01
N ARG A 37 7.10 -20.91 -6.68
CA ARG A 37 7.43 -20.12 -7.87
C ARG A 37 6.35 -20.26 -8.97
N PRO A 38 5.85 -21.46 -9.32
CA PRO A 38 4.80 -21.59 -10.32
C PRO A 38 3.50 -20.90 -9.88
N LEU A 39 3.14 -21.00 -8.60
CA LEU A 39 1.97 -20.33 -8.03
C LEU A 39 2.09 -18.81 -8.18
N PHE A 40 3.24 -18.23 -7.83
CA PHE A 40 3.46 -16.79 -7.97
C PHE A 40 3.45 -16.31 -9.42
N ILE A 41 4.05 -17.09 -10.34
CA ILE A 41 4.00 -16.80 -11.78
C ILE A 41 2.56 -16.79 -12.29
N GLU A 42 1.78 -17.81 -11.92
CA GLU A 42 0.43 -18.02 -12.45
C GLU A 42 -0.60 -17.04 -11.85
N HIS A 43 -0.46 -16.68 -10.57
CA HIS A 43 -1.53 -16.00 -9.83
C HIS A 43 -1.15 -14.63 -9.25
N CYS A 44 0.13 -14.25 -9.26
CA CYS A 44 0.58 -13.04 -8.55
C CYS A 44 1.34 -12.04 -9.43
N TYR A 45 2.21 -12.50 -10.32
CA TYR A 45 3.15 -11.62 -11.03
C TYR A 45 2.51 -10.65 -12.02
N GLU A 46 1.28 -10.92 -12.49
CA GLU A 46 0.54 -9.98 -13.33
C GLU A 46 0.43 -8.58 -12.68
N CYS A 47 0.38 -8.53 -11.33
CA CYS A 47 0.21 -7.29 -10.56
C CYS A 47 1.34 -7.02 -9.54
N HIS A 48 2.03 -8.05 -9.06
CA HIS A 48 3.01 -7.96 -7.98
C HIS A 48 4.41 -8.44 -8.41
N SER A 49 4.89 -7.97 -9.55
CA SER A 49 6.25 -8.22 -10.02
C SER A 49 6.86 -6.98 -10.65
N ALA A 50 8.19 -6.91 -10.75
CA ALA A 50 8.87 -5.83 -11.45
C ALA A 50 8.50 -5.75 -12.95
N GLY A 51 8.04 -6.86 -13.53
CA GLY A 51 7.53 -6.93 -14.91
C GLY A 51 6.06 -6.56 -15.07
N ALA A 52 5.33 -6.27 -13.99
CA ALA A 52 3.93 -5.88 -14.05
C ALA A 52 3.77 -4.52 -14.73
N LYS A 53 2.69 -4.36 -15.52
CA LYS A 53 2.35 -3.07 -16.15
C LYS A 53 2.14 -1.96 -15.11
N GLU A 54 1.59 -2.35 -13.95
CA GLU A 54 1.38 -1.47 -12.80
C GLU A 54 1.64 -2.30 -11.54
N LEU A 55 2.55 -1.83 -10.68
CA LEU A 55 2.89 -2.52 -9.44
C LEU A 55 1.83 -2.20 -8.38
N LYS A 56 0.99 -3.18 -8.03
CA LYS A 56 -0.08 -2.97 -7.05
C LYS A 56 0.46 -2.98 -5.62
N ALA A 57 -0.04 -2.02 -4.82
CA ALA A 57 0.33 -1.81 -3.41
C ALA A 57 1.84 -1.67 -3.16
N ASN A 58 2.60 -1.24 -4.18
CA ASN A 58 4.07 -1.20 -4.16
C ASN A 58 4.73 -2.55 -3.74
N LEU A 59 4.04 -3.67 -3.93
CA LEU A 59 4.47 -5.00 -3.50
C LEU A 59 5.06 -5.81 -4.66
N SER A 60 6.29 -6.31 -4.47
CA SER A 60 6.97 -7.25 -5.37
C SER A 60 7.07 -8.63 -4.72
N LEU A 61 6.51 -9.65 -5.37
CA LEU A 61 6.59 -11.07 -4.96
C LEU A 61 7.59 -11.88 -5.80
N ASP A 62 8.20 -11.26 -6.82
CA ASP A 62 9.16 -11.87 -7.74
C ASP A 62 10.60 -11.89 -7.20
N SER A 63 10.84 -11.35 -6.01
CA SER A 63 12.13 -11.42 -5.30
C SER A 63 11.95 -11.63 -3.80
N ARG A 64 12.98 -12.19 -3.15
CA ARG A 64 13.01 -12.37 -1.69
C ARG A 64 12.86 -11.06 -0.94
N THR A 65 13.74 -10.11 -1.26
CA THR A 65 13.74 -8.77 -0.63
C THR A 65 12.42 -8.02 -0.84
N GLY A 66 11.74 -8.27 -1.97
CA GLY A 66 10.45 -7.65 -2.28
C GLY A 66 9.36 -8.02 -1.29
N TRP A 67 9.18 -9.32 -1.01
CA TRP A 67 8.14 -9.75 -0.07
C TRP A 67 8.55 -9.57 1.40
N GLU A 68 9.86 -9.59 1.71
CA GLU A 68 10.39 -9.28 3.04
C GLU A 68 10.18 -7.81 3.41
N THR A 69 10.41 -6.90 2.45
CA THR A 69 10.14 -5.47 2.65
C THR A 69 8.63 -5.22 2.65
N GLY A 70 7.92 -5.90 1.76
CA GLY A 70 6.49 -5.75 1.57
C GLY A 70 6.10 -4.47 0.83
N GLY A 71 4.81 -4.18 0.86
CA GLY A 71 4.20 -3.05 0.15
C GLY A 71 3.75 -1.93 1.09
N ASP A 72 2.73 -1.18 0.66
CA ASP A 72 2.14 -0.07 1.43
C ASP A 72 1.61 -0.47 2.81
N SER A 73 1.31 -1.76 3.01
CA SER A 73 0.80 -2.33 4.26
C SER A 73 1.90 -2.99 5.12
N GLY A 74 3.17 -2.87 4.73
CA GLY A 74 4.30 -3.54 5.39
C GLY A 74 4.60 -4.93 4.80
N PRO A 75 5.41 -5.75 5.50
CA PRO A 75 5.88 -7.06 5.04
C PRO A 75 4.73 -7.96 4.58
N ALA A 76 4.86 -8.56 3.39
CA ALA A 76 3.83 -9.45 2.86
C ALA A 76 3.89 -10.84 3.50
N ILE A 77 5.11 -11.29 3.83
CA ILE A 77 5.37 -12.59 4.43
C ILE A 77 6.30 -12.39 5.62
N ILE A 78 5.95 -13.04 6.74
CA ILE A 78 6.77 -13.12 7.94
C ILE A 78 7.30 -14.56 8.03
N PRO A 79 8.60 -14.80 7.77
CA PRO A 79 9.17 -16.15 7.80
C PRO A 79 8.91 -16.88 9.13
N GLY A 80 8.32 -18.08 9.05
CA GLY A 80 7.99 -18.90 10.22
C GLY A 80 6.64 -18.57 10.88
N GLU A 81 5.97 -17.48 10.48
CA GLU A 81 4.72 -17.00 11.08
C GLU A 81 3.60 -16.89 10.03
N PRO A 82 2.98 -18.02 9.62
CA PRO A 82 1.96 -18.01 8.57
C PRO A 82 0.72 -17.18 8.94
N GLU A 83 0.26 -17.27 10.19
CA GLU A 83 -0.96 -16.57 10.63
C GLU A 83 -0.77 -15.06 10.74
N ASP A 84 0.47 -14.58 10.87
CA ASP A 84 0.78 -13.14 10.93
C ASP A 84 1.19 -12.58 9.56
N SER A 85 1.25 -13.43 8.52
CA SER A 85 1.64 -13.03 7.16
C SER A 85 0.47 -12.48 6.35
N LEU A 86 0.54 -11.20 5.96
CA LEU A 86 -0.49 -10.51 5.17
C LEU A 86 -0.86 -11.23 3.86
N LEU A 87 0.10 -11.87 3.19
CA LEU A 87 -0.14 -12.63 1.97
C LEU A 87 -1.18 -13.74 2.23
N LEU A 88 -1.09 -14.45 3.35
CA LEU A 88 -2.05 -15.49 3.69
C LEU A 88 -3.42 -14.93 4.01
N HIS A 89 -3.50 -13.79 4.70
CA HIS A 89 -4.78 -13.11 4.91
C HIS A 89 -5.46 -12.74 3.60
N ALA A 90 -4.69 -12.17 2.67
CA ALA A 90 -5.15 -11.77 1.34
C ALA A 90 -5.66 -12.95 0.51
N VAL A 91 -4.90 -14.05 0.43
CA VAL A 91 -5.29 -15.22 -0.39
C VAL A 91 -6.33 -16.12 0.25
N SER A 92 -6.46 -16.06 1.58
CA SER A 92 -7.50 -16.79 2.32
C SER A 92 -8.79 -15.99 2.45
N TYR A 93 -8.84 -14.72 2.06
CA TYR A 93 -10.01 -13.84 2.20
C TYR A 93 -10.47 -13.76 3.67
N SER A 94 -9.53 -13.82 4.60
CA SER A 94 -9.83 -13.60 6.03
C SER A 94 -9.89 -12.12 6.39
N ASN A 95 -9.44 -11.24 5.49
CA ASN A 95 -9.61 -9.80 5.56
C ASN A 95 -10.28 -9.31 4.27
N SER A 96 -11.49 -8.76 4.39
CA SER A 96 -12.30 -8.26 3.26
C SER A 96 -11.66 -7.09 2.52
N ASP A 97 -10.75 -6.35 3.17
CA ASP A 97 -10.09 -5.19 2.57
C ASP A 97 -8.85 -5.59 1.74
N LEU A 98 -8.42 -6.85 1.81
CA LEU A 98 -7.17 -7.35 1.22
C LEU A 98 -7.37 -8.55 0.28
N GLU A 99 -8.59 -8.85 -0.15
CA GLU A 99 -8.89 -10.06 -0.93
C GLU A 99 -8.12 -10.13 -2.26
N MET A 100 -7.27 -11.14 -2.42
CA MET A 100 -6.45 -11.37 -3.61
C MET A 100 -6.38 -12.85 -3.98
N PRO A 101 -6.35 -13.26 -5.25
CA PRO A 101 -6.44 -12.41 -6.44
C PRO A 101 -7.85 -11.84 -6.67
N PRO A 102 -8.00 -10.66 -7.29
CA PRO A 102 -9.28 -9.95 -7.39
C PRO A 102 -10.33 -10.68 -8.25
N LYS A 103 -9.90 -11.57 -9.16
CA LYS A 103 -10.79 -12.30 -10.06
C LYS A 103 -11.34 -13.57 -9.41
N ASN A 104 -10.45 -14.42 -8.90
CA ASN A 104 -10.79 -15.74 -8.37
C ASN A 104 -9.88 -16.07 -7.19
N ARG A 105 -10.50 -16.50 -6.08
CA ARG A 105 -9.79 -17.00 -4.90
C ARG A 105 -8.93 -18.21 -5.27
N LEU A 106 -7.73 -18.27 -4.69
CA LEU A 106 -6.82 -19.40 -4.86
C LEU A 106 -7.46 -20.71 -4.33
N PRO A 107 -7.24 -21.86 -5.00
CA PRO A 107 -7.66 -23.15 -4.48
C PRO A 107 -7.02 -23.45 -3.11
N ALA A 108 -7.76 -24.13 -2.24
CA ALA A 108 -7.31 -24.47 -0.88
C ALA A 108 -5.96 -25.23 -0.87
N SER A 109 -5.68 -26.04 -1.90
CA SER A 109 -4.39 -26.73 -2.04
C SER A 109 -3.21 -25.76 -2.24
N LYS A 110 -3.38 -24.71 -3.05
CA LYS A 110 -2.36 -23.68 -3.28
C LYS A 110 -2.13 -22.84 -2.02
N ILE A 111 -3.20 -22.48 -1.31
CA ILE A 111 -3.11 -21.78 -0.02
C ILE A 111 -2.36 -22.66 1.01
N LYS A 112 -2.62 -23.97 1.03
CA LYS A 112 -1.88 -24.91 1.88
C LYS A 112 -0.39 -24.92 1.56
N HIS A 113 0.00 -24.90 0.29
CA HIS A 113 1.41 -24.82 -0.08
C HIS A 113 2.07 -23.54 0.41
N LEU A 114 1.41 -22.38 0.26
CA LEU A 114 1.89 -21.11 0.80
C LEU A 114 2.06 -21.18 2.32
N LYS A 115 1.07 -21.70 3.04
CA LYS A 115 1.12 -21.85 4.50
C LYS A 115 2.28 -22.75 4.94
N SER A 116 2.46 -23.89 4.30
CA SER A 116 3.59 -24.78 4.58
C SER A 116 4.93 -24.11 4.28
N TRP A 117 5.06 -23.42 3.16
CA TRP A 117 6.30 -22.73 2.79
C TRP A 117 6.67 -21.61 3.77
N ILE A 118 5.69 -20.80 4.19
CA ILE A 118 5.93 -19.75 5.20
C ILE A 118 6.34 -20.38 6.53
N ALA A 119 5.67 -21.46 6.95
CA ALA A 119 6.01 -22.17 8.19
C ALA A 119 7.44 -22.77 8.17
N MET A 120 7.97 -23.10 6.98
CA MET A 120 9.36 -23.55 6.80
C MET A 120 10.38 -22.40 6.84
N GLY A 121 9.96 -21.15 7.10
CA GLY A 121 10.82 -19.97 7.09
C GLY A 121 10.93 -19.30 5.72
N ALA A 122 9.95 -19.54 4.83
CA ALA A 122 9.91 -19.00 3.47
C ALA A 122 11.24 -19.08 2.67
N PRO A 123 11.87 -20.27 2.53
CA PRO A 123 13.12 -20.39 1.76
C PRO A 123 12.94 -19.92 0.32
N ASP A 124 13.78 -18.99 -0.13
CA ASP A 124 13.67 -18.36 -1.45
C ASP A 124 15.07 -18.07 -2.02
N PRO A 125 15.47 -18.69 -3.16
CA PRO A 125 16.79 -18.48 -3.74
C PRO A 125 16.92 -17.15 -4.49
N ARG A 126 15.84 -16.38 -4.64
CA ARG A 126 15.79 -15.16 -5.46
C ARG A 126 16.35 -13.97 -4.69
N GLU A 127 17.66 -13.89 -4.63
CA GLU A 127 18.35 -12.70 -4.14
C GLU A 127 18.16 -11.56 -5.15
N SER A 128 17.72 -10.39 -4.67
CA SER A 128 17.62 -9.19 -5.52
C SER A 128 18.13 -7.98 -4.75
N LYS A 129 19.00 -7.20 -5.40
CA LYS A 129 19.44 -5.89 -4.90
C LYS A 129 18.33 -4.85 -5.08
N VAL A 130 17.17 -5.07 -4.47
CA VAL A 130 16.14 -4.04 -4.43
C VAL A 130 16.63 -2.99 -3.45
N LYS A 131 16.90 -1.77 -3.94
CA LYS A 131 17.08 -0.62 -3.06
C LYS A 131 15.82 -0.52 -2.21
N LYS A 132 15.93 -0.62 -0.89
CA LYS A 132 14.86 -0.23 0.04
C LYS A 132 14.46 1.21 -0.27
N THR A 133 13.47 1.39 -1.13
CA THR A 133 12.80 2.68 -1.31
C THR A 133 11.61 2.64 -0.38
N THR A 134 11.87 2.77 0.91
CA THR A 134 10.82 3.23 1.82
C THR A 134 10.35 4.56 1.25
N PRO A 135 9.07 4.75 0.89
CA PRO A 135 8.59 6.06 0.48
C PRO A 135 8.89 7.04 1.59
N GLN A 136 9.90 7.89 1.40
CA GLN A 136 10.26 8.89 2.39
C GLN A 136 9.20 9.98 2.30
N ILE A 137 8.16 9.87 3.12
CA ILE A 137 7.15 10.90 3.25
C ILE A 137 7.85 12.12 3.86
N ASP A 138 7.98 13.18 3.05
CA ASP A 138 8.49 14.46 3.53
C ASP A 138 7.38 15.17 4.33
N LEU A 139 7.37 14.93 5.64
CA LEU A 139 6.43 15.56 6.56
C LEU A 139 6.57 17.09 6.58
N ASN A 140 7.75 17.64 6.28
CA ASN A 140 7.95 19.09 6.21
C ASN A 140 7.23 19.67 5.00
N LYS A 141 7.36 19.03 3.83
CA LYS A 141 6.60 19.41 2.63
C LYS A 141 5.10 19.20 2.81
N GLY A 142 4.70 18.08 3.43
CA GLY A 142 3.30 17.79 3.75
C GLY A 142 2.67 18.89 4.60
N ARG A 143 3.38 19.38 5.63
CA ARG A 143 2.93 20.49 6.47
C ARG A 143 2.65 21.78 5.69
N GLN A 144 3.29 22.02 4.54
CA GLN A 144 3.08 23.22 3.73
C GLN A 144 1.78 23.21 2.91
N PHE A 145 1.01 22.12 2.91
CA PHE A 145 -0.26 22.05 2.20
C PHE A 145 -1.26 23.05 2.79
N TRP A 146 -2.06 23.70 1.92
CA TRP A 146 -2.86 24.88 2.28
C TRP A 146 -3.81 24.67 3.46
N SER A 147 -4.37 23.46 3.63
CA SER A 147 -5.32 23.14 4.70
C SER A 147 -4.67 22.86 6.05
N PHE A 148 -3.34 22.68 6.09
CA PHE A 148 -2.55 22.53 7.32
C PHE A 148 -1.87 23.82 7.75
N GLN A 149 -2.04 24.90 7.00
CA GLN A 149 -1.57 26.22 7.34
C GLN A 149 -2.66 27.01 8.07
N PRO A 150 -2.33 27.87 9.05
CA PRO A 150 -3.31 28.73 9.68
C PRO A 150 -3.94 29.66 8.64
N PRO A 151 -5.28 29.88 8.65
CA PRO A 151 -5.91 30.82 7.75
C PRO A 151 -5.33 32.23 7.90
N VAL A 152 -5.02 32.86 6.77
CA VAL A 152 -4.50 34.24 6.74
C VAL A 152 -5.64 35.17 6.32
N ALA A 153 -5.83 36.27 7.06
CA ALA A 153 -6.78 37.30 6.70
C ALA A 153 -6.24 38.14 5.54
N TYR A 154 -6.95 38.15 4.42
CA TYR A 154 -6.62 38.99 3.26
C TYR A 154 -7.50 40.24 3.22
N PRO A 155 -6.95 41.40 2.81
CA PRO A 155 -7.75 42.60 2.62
C PRO A 155 -8.78 42.36 1.50
N ILE A 156 -10.02 42.80 1.75
CA ILE A 156 -11.12 42.65 0.79
C ILE A 156 -10.84 43.53 -0.44
N PRO A 157 -10.77 42.96 -1.67
CA PRO A 157 -10.53 43.71 -2.88
C PRO A 157 -11.66 44.71 -3.18
N LYS A 158 -11.30 45.79 -3.87
CA LYS A 158 -12.24 46.78 -4.40
C LYS A 158 -12.23 46.67 -5.93
N PRO A 159 -13.03 45.76 -6.52
CA PRO A 159 -13.17 45.68 -7.97
C PRO A 159 -13.75 46.97 -8.55
N ARG A 160 -13.60 47.18 -9.86
CA ARG A 160 -14.10 48.37 -10.57
C ARG A 160 -15.61 48.42 -10.56
N ASP A 161 -16.28 47.29 -10.79
CA ASP A 161 -17.73 47.18 -10.65
C ASP A 161 -18.11 46.78 -9.22
N LEU A 162 -18.77 47.70 -8.51
CA LEU A 162 -19.24 47.49 -7.14
C LEU A 162 -20.67 46.96 -7.06
N ALA A 163 -21.41 46.92 -8.18
CA ALA A 163 -22.82 46.51 -8.22
C ALA A 163 -23.00 45.00 -8.42
N TRP A 164 -22.07 44.33 -9.10
CA TRP A 164 -22.14 42.88 -9.34
C TRP A 164 -21.94 42.00 -8.09
N PRO A 165 -20.99 42.27 -7.18
CA PRO A 165 -20.75 41.42 -6.02
C PRO A 165 -21.90 41.46 -5.00
N ASN A 166 -22.45 40.30 -4.60
CA ASN A 166 -23.48 40.22 -3.55
C ASN A 166 -22.90 40.14 -2.14
N ASN A 167 -21.65 39.72 -2.01
CA ASN A 167 -20.95 39.56 -0.74
C ASN A 167 -19.43 39.81 -0.90
N ASN A 168 -18.67 39.64 0.18
CA ASN A 168 -17.22 39.87 0.15
C ASN A 168 -16.45 38.83 -0.67
N ILE A 169 -16.93 37.59 -0.77
CA ILE A 169 -16.30 36.52 -1.58
C ILE A 169 -16.39 36.90 -3.06
N ASP A 170 -17.55 37.38 -3.51
CA ASP A 170 -17.77 37.81 -4.89
C ASP A 170 -16.80 38.94 -5.29
N ARG A 171 -16.36 39.78 -4.35
CA ARG A 171 -15.36 40.83 -4.60
C ARG A 171 -13.99 40.24 -4.95
N PHE A 172 -13.58 39.13 -4.33
CA PHE A 172 -12.34 38.44 -4.68
C PHE A 172 -12.44 37.81 -6.06
N ILE A 173 -13.58 37.18 -6.38
CA ILE A 173 -13.84 36.58 -7.70
C ILE A 173 -13.80 37.66 -8.77
N LEU A 174 -14.57 38.73 -8.60
CA LEU A 174 -14.66 39.81 -9.58
C LEU A 174 -13.31 40.51 -9.76
N ALA A 175 -12.57 40.78 -8.70
CA ALA A 175 -11.23 41.38 -8.80
C ALA A 175 -10.29 40.50 -9.64
N GLN A 176 -10.35 39.17 -9.48
CA GLN A 176 -9.54 38.27 -10.29
C GLN A 176 -10.01 38.21 -11.74
N LEU A 177 -11.33 38.18 -12.00
CA LEU A 177 -11.88 38.22 -13.35
C LEU A 177 -11.48 39.50 -14.08
N GLU A 178 -11.62 40.65 -13.43
CA GLU A 178 -11.20 41.94 -13.97
C GLU A 178 -9.70 42.01 -14.27
N ASN A 179 -8.86 41.45 -13.40
CA ASN A 179 -7.40 41.36 -13.60
C ASN A 179 -7.04 40.49 -14.82
N GLN A 180 -7.88 39.49 -15.12
CA GLN A 180 -7.74 38.64 -16.30
C GLN A 180 -8.51 39.15 -17.52
N ASN A 181 -9.13 40.33 -17.45
CA ASN A 181 -9.98 40.91 -18.50
C ASN A 181 -11.17 40.01 -18.90
N ILE A 182 -11.72 39.26 -17.93
CA ILE A 182 -12.89 38.40 -18.12
C ILE A 182 -14.11 39.10 -17.53
N THR A 183 -15.19 39.15 -18.31
CA THR A 183 -16.49 39.65 -17.83
C THR A 183 -17.28 38.52 -17.18
N PRO A 184 -17.86 38.73 -15.98
CA PRO A 184 -18.72 37.73 -15.36
C PRO A 184 -19.90 37.32 -16.24
N ALA A 185 -20.30 36.05 -16.16
CA ALA A 185 -21.50 35.58 -16.83
C ALA A 185 -22.76 36.23 -16.20
N ARG A 186 -23.80 36.41 -17.01
CA ARG A 186 -25.11 36.84 -16.53
C ARG A 186 -25.71 35.77 -15.62
N GLY A 187 -26.41 36.20 -14.57
CA GLY A 187 -27.17 35.30 -13.71
C GLY A 187 -28.15 34.43 -14.53
N ALA A 188 -28.27 33.16 -14.15
CA ALA A 188 -29.23 32.27 -14.79
C ALA A 188 -30.68 32.75 -14.53
N SER A 189 -31.57 32.56 -15.50
CA SER A 189 -33.00 32.83 -15.28
C SER A 189 -33.58 31.88 -14.22
N LYS A 190 -34.68 32.27 -13.59
CA LYS A 190 -35.39 31.40 -12.63
C LYS A 190 -35.73 30.04 -13.22
N THR A 191 -36.20 30.01 -14.47
CA THR A 191 -36.49 28.79 -15.23
C THR A 191 -35.25 27.91 -15.40
N ALA A 192 -34.09 28.49 -15.73
CA ALA A 192 -32.84 27.74 -15.84
C ALA A 192 -32.37 27.18 -14.50
N LEU A 193 -32.49 27.95 -13.41
CA LEU A 193 -32.17 27.49 -12.06
C LEU A 193 -33.08 26.34 -11.62
N LEU A 194 -34.39 26.48 -11.82
CA LEU A 194 -35.37 25.46 -11.49
C LEU A 194 -35.06 24.15 -12.21
N ARG A 195 -34.81 24.20 -13.52
CA ARG A 195 -34.43 23.01 -14.30
C ARG A 195 -33.16 22.35 -13.78
N ARG A 196 -32.13 23.12 -13.42
CA ARG A 196 -30.88 22.59 -12.86
C ARG A 196 -31.12 21.88 -11.53
N ILE A 197 -31.85 22.51 -10.62
CA ILE A 197 -32.18 21.95 -9.31
C ILE A 197 -32.95 20.62 -9.46
N TYR A 198 -33.90 20.56 -10.39
CA TYR A 198 -34.67 19.34 -10.68
C TYR A 198 -33.78 18.18 -11.17
N PHE A 199 -32.90 18.46 -12.13
CA PHE A 199 -31.93 17.46 -12.59
C PHE A 199 -30.98 17.02 -11.47
N ASP A 200 -30.47 17.95 -10.67
CA ASP A 200 -29.52 17.64 -9.59
C ASP A 200 -30.17 16.82 -8.46
N LEU A 201 -31.43 17.11 -8.10
CA LEU A 201 -32.10 16.46 -6.97
C LEU A 201 -32.77 15.15 -7.34
N ILE A 202 -33.41 15.05 -8.50
CA ILE A 202 -34.24 13.89 -8.86
C ILE A 202 -33.95 13.32 -10.26
N GLY A 203 -33.05 13.93 -11.03
CA GLY A 203 -32.64 13.41 -12.35
C GLY A 203 -33.66 13.61 -13.48
N LEU A 204 -34.77 14.30 -13.23
CA LEU A 204 -35.85 14.57 -14.19
C LEU A 204 -36.06 16.09 -14.33
N PRO A 205 -36.49 16.60 -15.50
CA PRO A 205 -36.85 18.01 -15.64
C PRO A 205 -38.16 18.34 -14.92
N PRO A 206 -38.40 19.62 -14.55
CA PRO A 206 -39.71 20.06 -14.07
C PRO A 206 -40.77 19.89 -15.15
N SER A 207 -41.99 19.56 -14.73
CA SER A 207 -43.17 19.52 -15.60
C SER A 207 -43.57 20.92 -16.07
N PRO A 208 -44.38 21.05 -17.14
CA PRO A 208 -44.86 22.36 -17.59
C PRO A 208 -45.60 23.17 -16.52
N ASP A 209 -46.29 22.49 -15.59
CA ASP A 209 -47.05 23.15 -14.51
C ASP A 209 -46.14 23.63 -13.35
N GLU A 210 -44.92 23.11 -13.27
CA GLU A 210 -43.92 23.47 -12.25
C GLU A 210 -43.00 24.62 -12.68
N LEU A 211 -43.01 25.03 -13.96
CA LEU A 211 -42.16 26.06 -14.57
C LEU A 211 -42.66 27.51 -14.37
#